data_AF-A0A1S5XVA7-F1
#
_entry.id   AF-A0A1S5XVA7-F1
#
_cell.length_a   1.000
_cell.length_b   1.000
_cell.length_c   1.000
_cell.angle_alpha   90.00
_cell.angle_beta   90.00
_cell.angle_gamma   90.00
#
_symmetry.space_group_name_H-M   'P 1'
#
loop_
_entity.id
_entity.type
_entity.pdbx_description
1 polymer ?
#
loop_
_entity_poly.entity_id
_entity_poly.type
_entity_poly.pdbx_seq_one_letter_code
_entity_poly.pdbx_strand_id
1 'polypeptide(L)'
;PVNVARLIQNARTTMGKRSQVSNLNPITVINRVRELQEDLVQLSPSYHKDYNGRFVNVLSQQRVERALTLFGIHLRQILGSKRVLKEYKLNDKAFEYLLKEIRTKYQQSLITPGEIIGAIAAQSCGEPATQMTLNTFHNAGISSKNVTLGVPRLQELPNV
;
A
#
# COMPACT_ATOMS: atom_id res chain seq x y z
N PRO A 1 -0.13 1.17 0.10
CA PRO A 1 -0.63 2.15 -0.88
C PRO A 1 -2.12 2.52 -0.72
N VAL A 2 -3.00 1.55 -0.46
CA VAL A 2 -4.45 1.78 -0.43
C VAL A 2 -5.04 1.36 0.92
N ASN A 3 -5.87 2.20 1.52
CA ASN A 3 -6.62 1.86 2.74
C ASN A 3 -7.90 1.08 2.37
N VAL A 4 -7.75 -0.24 2.24
CA VAL A 4 -8.82 -1.15 1.79
C VAL A 4 -9.99 -1.19 2.76
N ALA A 5 -9.73 -1.11 4.07
CA ALA A 5 -10.77 -1.11 5.10
C ALA A 5 -11.77 0.05 4.91
N ARG A 6 -11.26 1.25 4.61
CA ARG A 6 -12.10 2.42 4.31
C ARG A 6 -12.88 2.24 3.01
N LEU A 7 -12.26 1.67 1.98
CA LEU A 7 -12.96 1.42 0.71
C LEU A 7 -14.09 0.39 0.87
N ILE A 8 -13.91 -0.63 1.72
CA ILE A 8 -14.98 -1.57 2.07
C ILE A 8 -16.14 -0.84 2.74
N GLN A 9 -15.86 0.06 3.68
CA GLN A 9 -16.89 0.87 4.33
C GLN A 9 -17.65 1.72 3.30
N ASN A 10 -16.93 2.39 2.39
CA ASN A 10 -17.51 3.20 1.32
C ASN A 10 -18.38 2.35 0.38
N ALA A 11 -17.90 1.16 -0.03
CA ALA A 11 -18.67 0.25 -0.88
C ALA A 11 -19.98 -0.18 -0.21
N ARG A 12 -19.97 -0.36 1.12
CA ARG A 12 -21.17 -0.69 1.90
C ARG A 12 -22.15 0.47 2.00
N THR A 13 -21.67 1.71 2.12
CA THR A 13 -22.54 2.90 2.22
C THR A 13 -23.12 3.30 0.87
N THR A 14 -22.30 3.30 -0.18
CA THR A 14 -22.68 3.79 -1.51
C THR A 14 -23.67 2.86 -2.21
N MET A 15 -23.54 1.54 -2.04
CA MET A 15 -24.32 0.59 -2.85
C MET A 15 -25.65 0.14 -2.25
N GLY A 16 -26.06 0.67 -1.09
CA GLY A 16 -27.44 0.61 -0.59
C GLY A 16 -27.99 -0.79 -0.24
N LYS A 17 -28.57 -0.90 0.97
CA LYS A 17 -29.08 -2.11 1.65
C LYS A 17 -27.99 -3.11 2.07
N ARG A 18 -27.81 -3.21 3.40
CA ARG A 18 -27.22 -4.39 4.04
C ARG A 18 -28.10 -5.60 3.68
N SER A 19 -27.75 -6.31 2.60
CA SER A 19 -28.34 -7.63 2.40
C SER A 19 -27.96 -8.51 3.60
N GLN A 20 -28.92 -9.24 4.14
CA GLN A 20 -28.66 -10.19 5.22
C GLN A 20 -27.67 -11.28 4.77
N VAL A 21 -27.74 -11.65 3.49
CA VAL A 21 -26.95 -12.70 2.83
C VAL A 21 -26.35 -12.15 1.54
N SER A 22 -25.05 -12.39 1.33
CA SER A 22 -24.37 -12.08 0.07
C SER A 22 -24.81 -13.04 -1.04
N ASN A 23 -24.98 -12.53 -2.26
CA ASN A 23 -25.25 -13.33 -3.46
C ASN A 23 -23.96 -13.81 -4.17
N LEU A 24 -22.78 -13.50 -3.62
CA LEU A 24 -21.51 -13.87 -4.21
C LEU A 24 -21.18 -15.35 -3.96
N ASN A 25 -20.60 -15.99 -4.97
CA ASN A 25 -19.98 -17.29 -4.82
C ASN A 25 -18.56 -17.14 -4.23
N PRO A 26 -18.16 -17.93 -3.21
CA PRO A 26 -16.80 -17.90 -2.67
C PRO A 26 -15.69 -18.03 -3.71
N ILE A 27 -15.89 -18.84 -4.75
CA ILE A 27 -14.92 -19.07 -5.83
C ILE A 27 -14.75 -17.80 -6.66
N THR A 28 -15.86 -17.11 -6.98
CA THR A 28 -15.84 -15.83 -7.68
C THR A 28 -15.02 -14.80 -6.91
N VAL A 29 -15.18 -14.72 -5.58
CA VAL A 29 -14.37 -13.80 -4.75
C VAL A 29 -12.87 -14.10 -4.88
N ILE A 30 -12.48 -15.38 -4.81
CA ILE A 30 -11.07 -15.79 -4.90
C ILE A 30 -10.49 -15.43 -6.27
N ASN A 31 -11.21 -15.74 -7.35
CA ASN A 31 -10.75 -15.48 -8.72
C ASN A 31 -10.63 -13.99 -8.99
N ARG A 32 -11.63 -13.18 -8.63
CA ARG A 32 -11.59 -11.72 -8.83
C ARG A 32 -10.50 -11.05 -8.00
N VAL A 33 -10.17 -11.55 -6.81
CA VAL A 33 -9.02 -11.05 -6.03
C VAL A 33 -7.71 -11.41 -6.72
N ARG A 34 -7.59 -12.61 -7.30
CA ARG A 34 -6.41 -13.01 -8.08
C ARG A 34 -6.24 -12.14 -9.33
N GLU A 35 -7.30 -11.95 -10.09
CA GLU A 35 -7.35 -11.06 -11.27
C GLU A 35 -6.94 -9.63 -10.88
N LEU A 36 -7.47 -9.09 -9.77
CA LEU A 36 -7.05 -7.79 -9.27
C LEU A 36 -5.53 -7.76 -9.02
N GLN A 37 -4.96 -8.79 -8.39
CA GLN A 37 -3.52 -8.82 -8.11
C GLN A 37 -2.67 -8.83 -9.39
N GLU A 38 -3.09 -9.58 -10.40
CA GLU A 38 -2.45 -9.62 -11.72
C GLU A 38 -2.56 -8.25 -12.41
N ASP A 39 -3.73 -7.62 -12.37
CA ASP A 39 -3.95 -6.27 -12.89
C ASP A 39 -3.04 -5.23 -12.22
N LEU A 40 -2.86 -5.29 -10.89
CA LEU A 40 -1.99 -4.36 -10.17
C LEU A 40 -0.51 -4.50 -10.59
N VAL A 41 -0.07 -5.73 -10.87
CA VAL A 41 1.28 -5.98 -11.42
C VAL A 41 1.40 -5.33 -12.79
N GLN A 42 0.40 -5.49 -13.67
CA GLN A 42 0.39 -4.88 -15.00
C GLN A 42 0.25 -3.35 -14.97
N LEU A 43 -0.28 -2.75 -13.92
CA LEU A 43 -0.32 -1.29 -13.77
C LEU A 43 1.00 -0.67 -13.33
N SER A 44 1.87 -1.44 -12.67
CA SER A 44 3.12 -0.90 -12.13
C SER A 44 4.06 -0.40 -13.24
N PRO A 45 4.68 0.78 -13.12
CA PRO A 45 5.58 1.29 -14.14
C PRO A 45 6.82 0.40 -14.28
N SER A 46 7.27 0.18 -15.52
CA SER A 46 8.48 -0.57 -15.81
C SER A 46 9.05 -0.19 -17.17
N TYR A 47 10.38 -0.10 -17.25
CA TYR A 47 11.10 0.23 -18.49
C TYR A 47 11.00 -0.85 -19.57
N HIS A 48 10.63 -2.09 -19.20
CA HIS A 48 10.60 -3.24 -20.13
C HIS A 48 9.17 -3.72 -20.37
N LYS A 49 8.30 -2.79 -20.81
CA LYS A 49 6.94 -3.10 -21.26
C LYS A 49 6.80 -2.89 -22.76
N ASP A 50 6.00 -3.75 -23.41
CA ASP A 50 5.65 -3.60 -24.82
C ASP A 50 4.61 -2.48 -25.03
N TYR A 51 4.26 -2.21 -26.29
CA TYR A 51 3.25 -1.22 -26.66
C TYR A 51 1.85 -1.54 -26.09
N ASN A 52 1.62 -2.78 -25.67
CA ASN A 52 0.37 -3.24 -25.05
C ASN A 52 0.44 -3.20 -23.50
N GLY A 53 1.53 -2.70 -22.92
CA GLY A 53 1.74 -2.58 -21.49
C GLY A 53 2.16 -3.87 -20.77
N ARG A 54 2.45 -4.94 -21.51
CA ARG A 54 2.87 -6.24 -20.96
C ARG A 54 4.38 -6.25 -20.73
N PHE A 55 4.81 -6.93 -19.68
CA PHE A 55 6.23 -7.11 -19.41
C PHE A 55 6.89 -7.96 -20.50
N VAL A 56 7.95 -7.43 -21.10
CA VAL A 56 8.79 -8.15 -22.09
C VAL A 56 9.83 -9.01 -21.37
N ASN A 57 10.27 -8.57 -20.19
CA ASN A 57 11.33 -9.22 -19.41
C ASN A 57 10.76 -9.82 -18.12
N VAL A 58 10.95 -11.14 -17.96
CA VAL A 58 10.55 -11.90 -16.76
C VAL A 58 11.14 -11.32 -15.47
N LEU A 59 12.40 -10.87 -15.49
CA LEU A 59 13.04 -10.27 -14.31
C LEU A 59 12.36 -8.96 -13.89
N SER A 60 11.91 -8.16 -14.85
CA SER A 60 11.19 -6.91 -14.55
C SER A 60 9.83 -7.20 -13.94
N GLN A 61 9.13 -8.21 -14.44
CA GLN A 61 7.87 -8.67 -13.86
C GLN A 61 8.07 -9.20 -12.42
N GLN A 62 9.05 -10.10 -12.21
CA GLN A 62 9.34 -10.66 -10.90
C GLN A 62 9.69 -9.59 -9.86
N ARG A 63 10.41 -8.53 -10.25
CA ARG A 63 10.70 -7.39 -9.37
C ARG A 63 9.41 -6.70 -8.89
N VAL A 64 8.46 -6.47 -9.79
CA VAL A 64 7.17 -5.87 -9.45
C VAL A 64 6.34 -6.80 -8.56
N GLU A 65 6.26 -8.08 -8.91
CA GLU A 65 5.56 -9.10 -8.10
C GLU A 65 6.10 -9.17 -6.67
N ARG A 66 7.43 -9.14 -6.52
CA ARG A 66 8.10 -9.09 -5.21
C ARG A 66 7.76 -7.80 -4.46
N ALA A 67 7.83 -6.65 -5.13
CA ALA A 67 7.48 -5.37 -4.53
C ALA A 67 6.01 -5.34 -4.03
N LEU A 68 5.11 -6.01 -4.75
CA LEU A 68 3.69 -6.11 -4.38
C LEU A 68 3.36 -7.24 -3.43
N THR A 69 4.32 -8.08 -3.02
CA THR A 69 4.06 -9.28 -2.22
C THR A 69 3.33 -8.96 -0.92
N LEU A 70 3.80 -7.97 -0.15
CA LEU A 70 3.17 -7.58 1.11
C LEU A 70 1.74 -7.04 0.89
N PHE A 71 1.56 -6.22 -0.15
CA PHE A 71 0.24 -5.69 -0.47
C PHE A 71 -0.71 -6.78 -0.96
N GLY A 72 -0.20 -7.75 -1.72
CA GLY A 72 -0.96 -8.92 -2.15
C GLY A 72 -1.39 -9.82 -0.99
N ILE A 73 -0.51 -10.05 -0.01
CA ILE A 73 -0.86 -10.76 1.23
C ILE A 73 -1.98 -10.01 1.96
N HIS A 74 -1.84 -8.70 2.11
CA HIS A 74 -2.83 -7.85 2.77
C HIS A 74 -4.20 -7.91 2.06
N LEU A 75 -4.23 -7.83 0.72
CA LEU A 75 -5.45 -7.95 -0.07
C LEU A 75 -6.14 -9.30 0.12
N ARG A 76 -5.39 -10.42 0.11
CA ARG A 76 -5.96 -11.76 0.36
C ARG A 76 -6.49 -11.91 1.78
N GLN A 77 -5.81 -11.32 2.76
CA GLN A 77 -6.21 -11.37 4.17
C GLN A 77 -7.47 -10.52 4.44
N ILE A 78 -7.60 -9.36 3.79
CA ILE A 78 -8.79 -8.50 3.93
C ILE A 78 -9.96 -8.99 3.08
N LEU A 79 -9.73 -9.30 1.81
CA LEU A 79 -10.78 -9.70 0.85
C LEU A 79 -11.01 -11.22 0.82
N GLY A 80 -10.65 -11.93 1.89
CA GLY A 80 -10.92 -13.37 2.00
C GLY A 80 -12.40 -13.67 1.87
N SER A 81 -12.75 -14.74 1.14
CA SER A 81 -14.15 -15.09 0.79
C SER A 81 -15.08 -15.13 2.01
N LYS A 82 -14.64 -15.72 3.13
CA LYS A 82 -15.40 -15.72 4.39
C LYS A 82 -15.72 -14.31 4.88
N ARG A 83 -14.75 -13.39 4.83
CA ARG A 83 -14.91 -12.01 5.31
C ARG A 83 -15.85 -11.23 4.40
N VAL A 84 -15.64 -11.32 3.10
CA VAL A 84 -16.49 -10.67 2.08
C VAL A 84 -17.96 -11.10 2.22
N LEU A 85 -18.20 -12.40 2.41
CA LEU A 85 -19.55 -12.97 2.47
C LEU A 85 -20.23 -12.78 3.83
N LYS A 86 -19.51 -13.01 4.95
CA LYS A 86 -20.10 -13.06 6.29
C LYS A 86 -19.90 -11.78 7.10
N GLU A 87 -18.72 -11.16 7.05
CA GLU A 87 -18.41 -9.95 7.83
C GLU A 87 -18.89 -8.70 7.10
N TYR A 88 -18.49 -8.54 5.84
CA TYR A 88 -18.81 -7.36 5.03
C TYR A 88 -20.16 -7.47 4.35
N LYS A 89 -20.59 -8.70 4.06
CA LYS A 89 -21.86 -9.04 3.40
C LYS A 89 -22.05 -8.26 2.09
N LEU A 90 -21.00 -8.17 1.28
CA LEU A 90 -21.04 -7.44 0.00
C LEU A 90 -21.87 -8.20 -1.01
N ASN A 91 -22.64 -7.50 -1.83
CA ASN A 91 -23.24 -8.08 -3.04
C ASN A 91 -22.26 -7.98 -4.22
N ASP A 92 -22.58 -8.65 -5.32
CA ASP A 92 -21.73 -8.70 -6.52
C ASP A 92 -21.35 -7.29 -7.04
N LYS A 93 -22.33 -6.40 -7.20
CA LYS A 93 -22.11 -5.01 -7.63
C LYS A 93 -21.20 -4.22 -6.69
N ALA A 94 -21.40 -4.34 -5.38
CA ALA A 94 -20.58 -3.64 -4.38
C ALA A 94 -19.16 -4.18 -4.33
N PHE A 95 -18.99 -5.48 -4.57
CA PHE A 95 -17.67 -6.08 -4.65
C PHE A 95 -16.93 -5.66 -5.92
N GLU A 96 -17.59 -5.66 -7.08
CA GLU A 96 -16.99 -5.12 -8.32
C GLU A 96 -16.59 -3.64 -8.18
N TYR A 97 -17.47 -2.82 -7.60
CA TYR A 97 -17.17 -1.43 -7.29
C TYR A 97 -15.94 -1.29 -6.37
N LEU A 98 -15.87 -2.09 -5.30
CA LEU A 98 -14.73 -2.11 -4.40
C LEU A 98 -13.42 -2.43 -5.12
N LEU A 99 -13.40 -3.47 -5.97
CA LEU A 99 -12.20 -3.86 -6.71
C LEU A 99 -11.75 -2.74 -7.67
N LYS A 100 -12.70 -2.09 -8.35
CA LYS A 100 -12.43 -0.94 -9.23
C LYS A 100 -11.87 0.27 -8.47
N GLU A 101 -12.39 0.55 -7.28
CA GLU A 101 -11.88 1.61 -6.41
C GLU A 101 -10.46 1.30 -5.92
N ILE A 102 -10.19 0.05 -5.52
CA ILE A 102 -8.84 -0.36 -5.12
C ILE A 102 -7.85 -0.16 -6.27
N ARG A 103 -8.22 -0.60 -7.49
CA ARG A 103 -7.41 -0.41 -8.70
C ARG A 103 -7.13 1.06 -8.97
N THR A 104 -8.16 1.90 -8.95
CA THR A 104 -8.04 3.35 -9.19
C THR A 104 -7.16 4.02 -8.14
N LYS A 105 -7.37 3.72 -6.85
CA LYS A 105 -6.58 4.28 -5.76
C LYS A 105 -5.13 3.81 -5.78
N TYR A 106 -4.89 2.57 -6.20
CA TYR A 106 -3.54 2.08 -6.41
C TYR A 106 -2.84 2.84 -7.53
N GLN A 107 -3.49 3.01 -8.69
CA GLN A 107 -2.93 3.76 -9.81
C GLN A 107 -2.60 5.22 -9.42
N GLN A 108 -3.49 5.86 -8.66
CA GLN A 108 -3.25 7.22 -8.12
C GLN A 108 -2.09 7.30 -7.11
N SER A 109 -1.73 6.17 -6.48
CA SER A 109 -0.62 6.11 -5.51
C SER A 109 0.75 5.88 -6.14
N LEU A 110 0.80 5.65 -7.45
CA LEU A 110 2.06 5.48 -8.17
C LEU A 110 2.77 6.85 -8.29
N ILE A 111 4.09 6.82 -8.11
CA ILE A 111 4.93 8.01 -8.26
C ILE A 111 4.97 8.48 -9.72
N THR A 112 5.05 9.79 -9.92
CA THR A 112 5.16 10.36 -11.26
C THR A 112 6.61 10.30 -11.74
N PRO A 113 6.89 9.85 -12.97
CA PRO A 113 8.24 9.89 -13.53
C PRO A 113 8.77 11.33 -13.59
N GLY A 114 10.06 11.52 -13.25
CA GLY A 114 10.71 12.84 -13.27
C GLY A 114 10.53 13.66 -11.99
N GLU A 115 9.87 13.13 -10.96
CA GLU A 115 9.75 13.78 -9.67
C GLU A 115 11.10 13.88 -8.93
N ILE A 116 11.38 15.03 -8.31
CA ILE A 116 12.67 15.32 -7.66
C ILE A 116 12.75 14.66 -6.27
N ILE A 117 12.88 13.34 -6.25
CA ILE A 117 12.87 12.53 -5.01
C ILE A 117 14.02 12.87 -4.06
N GLY A 118 15.18 13.32 -4.59
CA GLY A 118 16.36 13.62 -3.77
C GLY A 118 16.15 14.83 -2.86
N ALA A 119 15.59 15.92 -3.40
CA ALA A 119 15.29 17.12 -2.62
C ALA A 119 14.18 16.86 -1.60
N ILE A 120 13.12 16.15 -2.00
CA ILE A 120 12.00 15.77 -1.12
C ILE A 120 12.51 14.89 0.04
N ALA A 121 13.36 13.90 -0.24
CA ALA A 121 13.95 13.04 0.78
C ALA A 121 14.89 13.80 1.71
N ALA A 122 15.71 14.71 1.19
CA ALA A 122 16.59 15.53 2.01
C ALA A 122 15.79 16.42 2.98
N GLN A 123 14.72 17.05 2.50
CA GLN A 123 13.86 17.89 3.33
C GLN A 123 13.08 17.07 4.37
N SER A 124 12.51 15.92 3.98
CA SER A 124 11.73 15.07 4.88
C SER A 124 12.56 14.45 6.01
N CYS A 125 13.87 14.29 5.80
CA CYS A 125 14.82 13.92 6.85
C CYS A 125 15.29 15.14 7.66
N GLY A 126 15.52 16.29 7.01
CA GLY A 126 16.07 17.48 7.65
C GLY A 126 15.10 18.20 8.59
N GLU A 127 13.82 18.31 8.22
CA GLU A 127 12.79 18.95 9.05
C GLU A 127 12.64 18.28 10.43
N PRO A 128 12.41 16.95 10.56
CA PRO A 128 12.31 16.32 11.87
C PRO A 128 13.63 16.37 12.65
N ALA A 129 14.79 16.41 11.98
CA ALA A 129 16.08 16.54 12.65
C ALA A 129 16.17 17.84 13.47
N THR A 130 15.66 18.96 12.94
CA THR A 130 15.62 20.22 13.68
C THR A 130 14.70 20.15 14.90
N GLN A 131 13.56 19.46 14.77
CA GLN A 131 12.60 19.24 15.87
C GLN A 131 13.14 18.31 16.96
N MET A 132 13.97 17.33 16.60
CA MET A 132 14.58 16.39 17.56
C MET A 132 15.57 17.07 18.52
N THR A 133 16.12 18.23 18.16
CA THR A 133 17.09 18.97 19.00
C THR A 133 16.56 19.28 20.40
N LEU A 134 15.25 19.54 20.53
CA LEU A 134 14.63 19.93 21.80
C LEU A 134 14.10 18.75 22.65
N ASN A 135 14.01 17.54 22.08
CA ASN A 135 13.38 16.38 22.74
C ASN A 135 14.39 15.34 23.29
N THR A 136 15.70 15.55 23.16
CA THR A 136 16.71 14.54 23.50
C THR A 136 17.15 14.51 24.97
N PHE A 137 16.79 15.52 25.78
CA PHE A 137 17.22 15.62 27.18
C PHE A 137 16.25 15.00 28.22
N HIS A 138 15.08 14.51 27.79
CA HIS A 138 14.05 14.01 28.70
C HIS A 138 13.71 12.51 28.55
N ASN A 139 14.61 11.71 27.98
CA ASN A 139 14.53 10.24 28.15
C ASN A 139 15.07 9.84 29.54
N ALA A 140 14.44 10.37 30.59
CA ALA A 140 14.76 10.03 31.97
C ALA A 140 14.35 8.57 32.24
N GLY A 141 15.31 7.67 32.40
CA GLY A 141 15.04 6.29 32.86
C GLY A 141 15.92 5.16 32.34
N ILE A 142 16.86 5.39 31.42
CA ILE A 142 17.76 4.33 30.92
C ILE A 142 19.18 4.60 31.45
N SER A 143 19.56 3.91 32.53
CA SER A 143 20.87 4.01 33.21
C SER A 143 21.99 3.27 32.45
N SER A 144 22.12 3.50 31.14
CA SER A 144 23.18 2.84 30.36
C SER A 144 23.71 3.77 29.27
N LYS A 145 24.89 4.34 29.53
CA LYS A 145 25.80 5.02 28.59
C LYS A 145 25.17 6.17 27.75
N ASN A 146 25.76 7.36 27.85
CA ASN A 146 25.44 8.49 26.99
C ASN A 146 25.73 8.16 25.52
N VAL A 147 24.78 7.55 24.81
CA VAL A 147 24.82 7.41 23.35
C VAL A 147 24.46 8.77 22.77
N THR A 148 25.29 9.30 21.85
CA THR A 148 24.98 10.53 21.14
C THR A 148 23.62 10.37 20.42
N LEU A 149 22.67 11.26 20.68
CA LEU A 149 21.33 11.28 20.07
C LEU A 149 21.06 12.65 19.45
N GLY A 150 20.06 12.72 18.56
CA GLY A 150 19.65 13.98 17.93
C GLY A 150 20.65 14.48 16.89
N VAL A 151 20.78 15.80 16.79
CA VAL A 151 21.59 16.49 15.77
C VAL A 151 23.06 16.05 15.77
N PRO A 152 23.76 15.93 16.91
CA PRO A 152 25.15 15.51 16.90
C PRO A 152 25.33 14.10 16.29
N ARG A 153 24.42 13.16 16.58
CA ARG A 153 24.46 11.83 15.97
C ARG A 153 24.15 11.85 14.47
N LEU A 154 23.22 12.71 14.06
CA LEU A 154 22.90 12.89 12.65
C LEU A 154 24.07 13.49 11.85
N GLN A 155 24.95 14.28 12.47
CA GLN A 155 26.17 14.79 11.84
C GLN A 155 27.26 13.72 11.76
N GLU A 156 27.35 12.81 12.73
CA GLU A 156 28.33 11.71 12.72
C GLU A 156 28.04 10.64 11.67
N LEU A 157 26.76 10.25 11.49
CA LEU A 157 26.35 9.14 10.61
C LEU A 157 26.74 9.28 9.13
N PRO A 158 26.57 10.43 8.47
CA PRO A 158 26.94 10.61 7.07
C PRO A 158 28.41 10.95 6.86
N ASN A 159 29.13 11.38 7.91
CA ASN A 159 30.53 11.83 7.83
C ASN A 159 31.54 10.69 8.12
N VAL A 160 31.24 9.48 7.65
CA VAL A 160 32.14 8.31 7.74
C VAL A 160 33.10 8.29 6.57
#